data_AF-A0A2R3WJJ8-F1
#
_entry.id   AF-A0A2R3WJJ8-F1
#
_cell.length_a   1.000
_cell.length_b   1.000
_cell.length_c   1.000
_cell.angle_alpha   90.00
_cell.angle_beta   90.00
_cell.angle_gamma   90.00
#
_symmetry.space_group_name_H-M   'P 1'
#
loop_
_entity.id
_entity.type
_entity.pdbx_description
1 polymer ?
#
loop_
_entity_poly.entity_id
_entity_poly.type
_entity_poly.pdbx_seq_one_letter_code
_entity_poly.pdbx_strand_id
1 'polypeptide(L)'
;AENAIGPHAYRNDDIVTMKSGKTVEVNNTDAEGRIVLGDGVFHATNELSFKPDVLVDMATLTGAQGIATGRKHAGLFVNDEEAELAFLKAGKESGETCFPVLYCPEYHIPEFKSPVADMRNLMKRTNNAGVSCGGQFVA
;
A
#
# COMPACT_ATOMS: atom_id res chain seq x y z
N ALA A 1 -9.17 -3.67 11.67
CA ALA A 1 -8.42 -4.51 12.63
C ALA A 1 -7.80 -3.60 13.70
N GLU A 2 -7.47 -4.13 14.88
CA GLU A 2 -6.64 -3.45 15.89
C GLU A 2 -5.27 -4.14 15.92
N ASN A 3 -4.18 -3.39 15.81
CA ASN A 3 -2.81 -3.94 15.81
C ASN A 3 -2.28 -4.04 17.24
N ALA A 4 -2.73 -5.05 17.98
CA ALA A 4 -2.42 -5.22 19.40
C ALA A 4 -1.15 -6.05 19.65
N ILE A 5 -0.52 -5.84 20.81
CA ILE A 5 0.56 -6.67 21.33
C ILE A 5 0.03 -7.69 22.33
N GLY A 6 0.45 -8.95 22.22
CA GLY A 6 0.04 -10.00 23.14
C GLY A 6 0.53 -11.39 22.70
N PRO A 7 0.18 -12.45 23.46
CA PRO A 7 0.63 -13.82 23.18
C PRO A 7 0.22 -14.34 21.79
N HIS A 8 -0.87 -13.79 21.24
CA HIS A 8 -1.42 -14.16 19.94
C HIS A 8 -1.11 -13.16 18.83
N ALA A 9 -0.25 -12.16 19.09
CA ALA A 9 0.20 -11.25 18.04
C ALA A 9 0.95 -12.05 16.96
N TYR A 10 0.66 -11.74 15.71
CA TYR A 10 1.47 -12.21 14.58
C TYR A 10 2.88 -11.61 14.71
N ARG A 11 3.88 -12.38 14.30
CA ARG A 11 5.27 -12.13 14.63
C ARG A 11 6.03 -11.62 13.41
N ASN A 12 7.12 -10.91 13.68
CA ASN A 12 8.19 -10.86 12.70
C ASN A 12 8.69 -12.30 12.48
N ASP A 13 8.85 -12.68 11.21
CA ASP A 13 9.11 -14.03 10.66
C ASP A 13 7.88 -14.92 10.43
N ASP A 14 6.67 -14.53 10.85
CA ASP A 14 5.47 -15.27 10.43
C ASP A 14 5.25 -15.12 8.91
N ILE A 15 4.78 -16.18 8.26
CA ILE A 15 4.37 -16.16 6.85
C ILE A 15 2.84 -16.17 6.77
N VAL A 16 2.28 -15.10 6.23
CA VAL A 16 0.84 -14.93 6.04
C VAL A 16 0.47 -15.31 4.60
N THR A 17 -0.55 -16.16 4.44
CA THR A 17 -1.15 -16.39 3.12
C THR A 17 -2.29 -15.40 2.93
N MET A 18 -2.12 -14.49 1.98
CA MET A 18 -3.12 -13.47 1.65
C MET A 18 -4.31 -14.11 0.94
N LYS A 19 -5.44 -13.42 0.90
CA LYS A 19 -6.62 -13.85 0.14
C LYS A 19 -6.33 -13.97 -1.36
N SER A 20 -5.35 -13.22 -1.87
CA SER A 20 -4.82 -13.34 -3.24
C SER A 20 -4.07 -14.64 -3.53
N GLY A 21 -3.81 -15.46 -2.51
CA GLY A 21 -3.00 -16.68 -2.60
C GLY A 21 -1.50 -16.45 -2.51
N LYS A 22 -1.03 -15.20 -2.58
CA LYS A 22 0.39 -14.85 -2.37
C LYS A 22 0.76 -14.99 -0.89
N THR A 23 2.01 -15.36 -0.64
CA THR A 23 2.60 -15.52 0.70
C THR A 23 3.45 -14.30 1.07
N VAL A 24 3.31 -13.82 2.31
CA VAL A 24 3.97 -12.62 2.84
C VAL A 24 4.78 -12.98 4.08
N GLU A 25 6.10 -12.89 3.99
CA GLU A 25 7.01 -12.91 5.16
C GLU A 25 6.88 -11.56 5.89
N VAL A 26 6.36 -11.60 7.11
CA VAL A 26 6.21 -10.41 7.94
C VAL A 26 7.57 -10.06 8.51
N ASN A 27 8.21 -9.00 8.03
CA ASN A 27 9.48 -8.50 8.58
C ASN A 27 9.29 -7.23 9.42
N ASN A 28 8.10 -6.65 9.45
CA ASN A 28 7.71 -5.61 10.41
C ASN A 28 6.19 -5.60 10.66
N THR A 29 5.77 -5.90 11.89
CA THR A 29 4.35 -5.90 12.30
C THR A 29 3.71 -4.51 12.39
N ASP A 30 4.48 -3.42 12.29
CA ASP A 30 3.98 -2.04 12.22
C ASP A 30 3.78 -1.57 10.75
N ALA A 31 4.00 -2.48 9.80
CA ALA A 31 3.59 -2.34 8.41
C ALA A 31 2.35 -3.21 8.13
N GLU A 32 1.36 -3.14 9.02
CA GLU A 32 0.13 -3.93 9.02
C GLU A 32 -0.91 -3.40 8.04
N GLY A 33 -0.99 -2.07 7.88
CA GLY A 33 -2.07 -1.44 7.10
C GLY A 33 -2.13 -1.97 5.67
N ARG A 34 -0.96 -2.17 5.04
CA ARG A 34 -0.85 -2.71 3.68
C ARG A 34 -1.27 -4.18 3.57
N ILE A 35 -1.10 -4.98 4.64
CA ILE A 35 -1.56 -6.37 4.69
C ILE A 35 -3.08 -6.37 4.69
N VAL A 36 -3.71 -5.59 5.57
CA VAL A 36 -5.18 -5.49 5.63
C VAL A 36 -5.75 -4.95 4.31
N LEU A 37 -5.10 -3.94 3.71
CA LEU A 37 -5.49 -3.42 2.40
C LEU A 37 -5.34 -4.45 1.29
N GLY A 38 -4.27 -5.25 1.27
CA GLY A 38 -4.05 -6.28 0.26
C GLY A 38 -5.23 -7.27 0.17
N ASP A 39 -5.76 -7.71 1.31
CA ASP A 39 -6.98 -8.53 1.34
C ASP A 39 -8.22 -7.74 0.92
N GLY A 40 -8.33 -6.47 1.33
CA GLY A 40 -9.44 -5.58 0.98
C GLY A 40 -9.55 -5.32 -0.52
N VAL A 41 -8.45 -4.99 -1.18
CA VAL A 41 -8.44 -4.74 -2.63
C VAL A 41 -8.67 -6.02 -3.41
N PHE A 42 -8.09 -7.15 -2.99
CA PHE A 42 -8.38 -8.43 -3.63
C PHE A 42 -9.86 -8.80 -3.51
N HIS A 43 -10.47 -8.61 -2.33
CA HIS A 43 -11.90 -8.82 -2.17
C HIS A 43 -12.71 -7.94 -3.14
N ALA A 44 -12.38 -6.65 -3.23
CA ALA A 44 -13.06 -5.71 -4.11
C ALA A 44 -12.92 -6.06 -5.61
N THR A 45 -11.79 -6.64 -6.03
CA THR A 45 -11.53 -6.96 -7.45
C THR A 45 -11.94 -8.36 -7.86
N ASN A 46 -12.04 -9.32 -6.92
CA ASN A 46 -12.23 -10.74 -7.24
C ASN A 46 -13.47 -11.39 -6.63
N GLU A 47 -14.02 -10.86 -5.55
CA GLU A 47 -15.07 -11.54 -4.76
C GLU A 47 -16.44 -10.82 -4.84
N LEU A 48 -16.49 -9.61 -5.40
CA LEU A 48 -17.74 -8.89 -5.61
C LEU A 48 -18.51 -9.45 -6.82
N SER A 49 -19.83 -9.20 -6.84
CA SER A 49 -20.71 -9.59 -7.96
C SER A 49 -20.53 -8.76 -9.23
N PHE A 50 -19.73 -7.70 -9.18
CA PHE A 50 -19.40 -6.82 -10.30
C PHE A 50 -17.88 -6.57 -10.34
N LYS A 51 -17.39 -6.03 -11.46
CA LYS A 51 -15.99 -5.63 -11.63
C LYS A 51 -15.91 -4.10 -11.61
N PRO A 52 -15.17 -3.49 -10.66
CA PRO A 52 -15.00 -2.05 -10.66
C PRO A 52 -14.09 -1.61 -11.82
N ASP A 53 -14.46 -0.54 -12.50
CA ASP A 53 -13.60 0.10 -13.50
C ASP A 53 -12.44 0.86 -12.84
N VAL A 54 -12.68 1.39 -11.64
CA VAL A 54 -11.70 2.12 -10.82
C VAL A 54 -11.78 1.65 -9.38
N LEU A 55 -10.61 1.37 -8.78
CA LEU A 55 -10.47 1.06 -7.36
C LEU A 55 -9.69 2.19 -6.68
N VAL A 56 -10.20 2.66 -5.55
CA VAL A 56 -9.54 3.66 -4.70
C VAL A 56 -9.40 3.08 -3.30
N ASP A 57 -8.17 2.89 -2.84
CA ASP A 57 -7.87 2.66 -1.44
C ASP A 57 -7.35 3.94 -0.77
N MET A 58 -7.72 4.14 0.50
CA MET A 58 -7.32 5.31 1.28
C MET A 58 -6.79 4.85 2.63
N ALA A 59 -5.58 5.28 3.00
CA ALA A 59 -4.98 4.88 4.26
C ALA A 59 -3.97 5.89 4.82
N THR A 60 -3.90 5.95 6.15
CA THR A 60 -2.82 6.61 6.90
C THR A 60 -1.61 5.68 6.98
N LEU A 61 -0.98 5.40 5.83
CA LEU A 61 -0.16 4.20 5.65
C LEU A 61 1.31 4.33 6.05
N THR A 62 1.92 5.50 5.86
CA THR A 62 3.38 5.66 6.04
C THR A 62 3.72 6.98 6.71
N GLY A 63 4.70 6.95 7.62
CA GLY A 63 5.34 8.19 8.09
C GLY A 63 6.08 8.94 6.97
N ALA A 64 6.50 8.23 5.91
CA ALA A 64 7.16 8.80 4.75
C ALA A 64 6.27 9.78 3.96
N GLN A 65 4.94 9.64 4.02
CA GLN A 65 4.01 10.54 3.31
C GLN A 65 4.21 11.99 3.72
N GLY A 66 4.29 12.26 5.02
CA GLY A 66 4.50 13.62 5.53
C GLY A 66 5.84 14.24 5.14
N ILE A 67 6.87 13.41 4.90
CA ILE A 67 8.18 13.85 4.40
C ILE A 67 8.10 14.15 2.90
N ALA A 68 7.35 13.36 2.13
CA ALA A 68 7.26 13.46 0.67
C ALA A 68 6.33 14.59 0.20
N THR A 69 5.08 14.63 0.66
CA THR A 69 4.05 15.55 0.18
C THR A 69 3.56 16.53 1.25
N GLY A 70 4.06 16.42 2.48
CA GLY A 70 3.74 17.35 3.57
C GLY A 70 2.42 17.06 4.27
N ARG A 71 2.01 17.98 5.16
CA ARG A 71 0.87 17.79 6.07
C ARG A 71 -0.52 18.09 5.48
N LYS A 72 -0.56 18.72 4.31
CA LYS A 72 -1.79 19.21 3.68
C LYS A 72 -2.10 18.57 2.34
N HIS A 73 -1.20 17.75 1.80
CA HIS A 73 -1.39 17.03 0.54
C HIS A 73 -1.29 15.54 0.77
N ALA A 74 -2.35 14.77 0.50
CA ALA A 74 -2.25 13.32 0.45
C ALA A 74 -1.36 12.89 -0.73
N GLY A 75 -0.56 11.83 -0.53
CA GLY A 75 0.26 11.25 -1.59
C GLY A 75 -0.58 10.33 -2.49
N LEU A 76 -0.55 10.53 -3.80
CA LEU A 76 -1.24 9.66 -4.76
C LEU A 76 -0.25 8.72 -5.45
N PHE A 77 -0.50 7.41 -5.38
CA PHE A 77 0.19 6.40 -6.16
C PHE A 77 -0.81 5.81 -7.14
N VAL A 78 -0.75 6.22 -8.41
CA VAL A 78 -1.80 5.94 -9.40
C VAL A 78 -1.15 5.29 -10.63
N ASN A 79 -1.81 4.27 -11.17
CA ASN A 79 -1.33 3.49 -12.31
C ASN A 79 -1.75 4.03 -13.69
N ASP A 80 -2.54 5.09 -13.72
CA ASP A 80 -3.07 5.73 -14.91
C ASP A 80 -3.00 7.26 -14.77
N GLU A 81 -2.48 7.93 -15.79
CA GLU A 81 -2.24 9.38 -15.78
C GLU A 81 -3.55 10.17 -15.80
N GLU A 82 -4.56 9.70 -16.53
CA GLU A 82 -5.85 10.40 -16.64
C GLU A 82 -6.59 10.38 -15.30
N ALA A 83 -6.63 9.23 -14.64
CA ALA A 83 -7.17 9.07 -13.29
C ALA A 83 -6.43 9.93 -12.26
N GLU A 84 -5.09 10.00 -12.33
CA GLU A 84 -4.28 10.83 -11.45
C GLU A 84 -4.65 12.32 -11.59
N LEU A 85 -4.70 12.82 -12.83
CA LEU A 85 -5.06 14.21 -13.11
C LEU A 85 -6.49 14.54 -12.67
N ALA A 86 -7.43 13.61 -12.85
CA ALA A 86 -8.79 13.75 -12.37
C ALA A 86 -8.85 13.88 -10.84
N PHE A 87 -8.10 13.04 -10.11
CA PHE A 87 -8.03 13.09 -8.64
C PHE A 87 -7.36 14.37 -8.13
N LEU A 88 -6.30 14.83 -8.79
CA LEU A 88 -5.64 16.09 -8.45
C LEU A 88 -6.57 17.30 -8.65
N LYS A 89 -7.40 17.28 -9.69
CA LYS A 89 -8.42 18.30 -9.91
C LYS A 89 -9.46 18.27 -8.79
N ALA A 90 -9.99 17.09 -8.45
CA ALA A 90 -10.97 16.92 -7.39
C ALA A 90 -10.44 17.44 -6.04
N GLY A 91 -9.20 17.14 -5.67
CA GLY A 91 -8.59 17.62 -4.42
C GLY A 91 -8.43 19.16 -4.38
N LYS A 92 -8.20 19.80 -5.52
CA LYS A 92 -8.17 21.28 -5.61
C LYS A 92 -9.56 21.90 -5.45
N GLU A 93 -10.58 21.26 -6.04
CA GLU A 93 -11.97 21.73 -5.97
C GLU A 93 -12.57 21.55 -4.57
N SER A 94 -12.27 20.43 -3.89
CA SER A 94 -12.76 20.16 -2.53
C SER A 94 -12.01 20.93 -1.43
N GLY A 95 -10.75 21.32 -1.69
CA GLY A 95 -9.83 21.85 -0.69
C GLY A 95 -9.07 20.78 0.10
N GLU A 96 -9.34 19.50 -0.15
CA GLU A 96 -8.60 18.35 0.38
C GLU A 96 -7.54 17.93 -0.64
N THR A 97 -6.43 18.69 -0.68
CA THR A 97 -5.46 18.60 -1.77
C THR A 97 -4.64 17.31 -1.75
N CYS A 98 -4.15 16.94 -2.94
CA CYS A 98 -3.33 15.76 -3.18
C CYS A 98 -2.10 16.12 -4.02
N PHE A 99 -1.06 15.28 -3.99
CA PHE A 99 0.12 15.41 -4.84
C PHE A 99 0.67 14.02 -5.21
N PRO A 100 1.11 13.79 -6.46
CA PRO A 100 1.54 12.47 -6.88
C PRO A 100 2.87 12.06 -6.23
N VAL A 101 3.01 10.77 -5.98
CA VAL A 101 4.29 10.11 -5.67
C VAL A 101 4.69 9.21 -6.83
N LEU A 102 5.95 8.77 -6.87
CA LEU A 102 6.49 8.04 -8.02
C LEU A 102 5.75 6.72 -8.29
N TYR A 103 5.06 6.61 -9.43
CA TYR A 103 4.58 5.34 -9.97
C TYR A 103 5.66 4.70 -10.85
N CYS A 104 6.28 3.61 -10.38
CA CYS A 104 7.36 2.90 -11.08
C CYS A 104 7.52 1.47 -10.51
N PRO A 105 6.55 0.57 -10.78
CA PRO A 105 6.51 -0.77 -10.18
C PRO A 105 7.82 -1.56 -10.28
N GLU A 106 8.53 -1.45 -11.39
CA GLU A 106 9.79 -2.12 -11.67
C GLU A 106 10.91 -1.78 -10.67
N TYR A 107 10.86 -0.62 -10.02
CA TYR A 107 11.82 -0.21 -8.99
C TYR A 107 11.35 -0.56 -7.57
N HIS A 108 10.03 -0.66 -7.38
CA HIS A 108 9.41 -0.89 -6.08
C HIS A 108 9.34 -2.38 -5.73
N ILE A 109 8.99 -3.26 -6.68
CA ILE A 109 8.87 -4.71 -6.47
C ILE A 109 10.17 -5.33 -5.89
N PRO A 110 11.38 -5.01 -6.37
CA PRO A 110 12.61 -5.57 -5.82
C PRO A 110 12.87 -5.26 -4.34
N GLU A 111 12.22 -4.26 -3.75
CA GLU A 111 12.35 -3.94 -2.32
C GLU A 111 11.74 -4.99 -1.41
N PHE A 112 10.79 -5.78 -1.93
CA PHE A 112 10.01 -6.76 -1.16
C PHE A 112 10.50 -8.19 -1.32
N LYS A 113 11.70 -8.42 -1.87
CA LYS A 113 12.21 -9.78 -2.04
C LYS A 113 12.29 -10.54 -0.71
N SER A 114 11.64 -11.70 -0.67
CA SER A 114 11.74 -12.68 0.41
C SER A 114 12.50 -13.92 -0.06
N PRO A 115 13.32 -14.56 0.80
CA PRO A 115 13.92 -15.87 0.50
C PRO A 115 12.97 -17.05 0.75
N VAL A 116 11.83 -16.84 1.43
CA VAL A 116 10.96 -17.92 1.95
C VAL A 116 9.47 -17.76 1.62
N ALA A 117 9.08 -16.61 1.08
CA ALA A 117 7.72 -16.28 0.66
C ALA A 117 7.74 -15.54 -0.69
N ASP A 118 6.58 -15.24 -1.25
CA ASP A 118 6.49 -14.45 -2.49
C ASP A 118 7.01 -13.02 -2.30
N MET A 119 6.78 -12.45 -1.11
CA MET A 119 7.26 -11.12 -0.76
C MET A 119 7.40 -10.90 0.74
N ARG A 120 8.09 -9.80 1.12
CA ARG A 120 8.09 -9.21 2.46
C ARG A 120 7.06 -8.09 2.56
N ASN A 121 6.61 -7.75 3.76
CA ASN A 121 5.71 -6.60 3.93
C ASN A 121 6.42 -5.24 4.06
N LEU A 122 7.70 -5.20 4.45
CA LEU A 122 8.49 -3.97 4.50
C LEU A 122 9.68 -4.00 3.54
N MET A 123 9.89 -2.86 2.87
CA MET A 123 10.99 -2.61 1.95
C MET A 123 12.37 -2.81 2.61
N LYS A 124 13.33 -3.32 1.83
CA LYS A 124 14.72 -3.49 2.28
C LYS A 124 15.43 -2.16 2.53
N ARG A 125 15.19 -1.14 1.69
CA ARG A 125 15.83 0.17 1.75
C ARG A 125 14.80 1.27 2.02
N THR A 126 14.80 1.83 3.22
CA THR A 126 13.80 2.83 3.65
C THR A 126 13.92 4.19 2.94
N ASN A 127 15.05 4.48 2.31
CA ASN A 127 15.31 5.71 1.56
C ASN A 127 14.97 5.63 0.06
N ASN A 128 14.24 4.60 -0.38
CA ASN A 128 13.90 4.38 -1.79
C ASN A 128 12.39 4.47 -2.04
N ALA A 129 11.85 5.70 -2.16
CA ALA A 129 10.43 5.96 -2.47
C ALA A 129 9.43 5.23 -1.54
N GLY A 130 9.57 5.40 -0.21
CA GLY A 130 8.80 4.65 0.79
C GLY A 130 7.27 4.76 0.70
N VAL A 131 6.74 5.89 0.24
CA VAL A 131 5.29 6.05 0.00
C VAL A 131 4.84 5.16 -1.16
N SER A 132 5.55 5.23 -2.29
CA SER A 132 5.28 4.44 -3.48
C SER A 132 5.44 2.94 -3.24
N CYS A 133 6.46 2.53 -2.48
CA CYS A 133 6.60 1.13 -2.07
C CYS A 133 5.39 0.67 -1.25
N GLY A 134 4.87 1.51 -0.36
CA GLY A 134 3.63 1.22 0.39
C GLY A 134 2.44 0.94 -0.53
N GLY A 135 2.24 1.77 -1.57
CA GLY A 135 1.21 1.55 -2.58
C GLY A 135 1.48 0.30 -3.44
N GLN A 136 2.72 0.07 -3.85
CA GLN A 136 3.08 -1.09 -4.67
C GLN A 136 2.82 -2.43 -3.98
N PHE A 137 2.94 -2.51 -2.65
CA PHE A 137 2.61 -3.74 -1.93
C PHE A 137 1.14 -4.14 -2.11
N VAL A 138 0.24 -3.14 -2.15
CA VAL A 138 -1.21 -3.34 -2.26
C VAL A 138 -1.62 -3.71 -3.70
N ALA A 139 -0.85 -3.26 -4.70
CA ALA A 139 -1.14 -3.42 -6.13
C ALA A 139 -0.97 -4.86 -6.69
#